data_AF-A0A920P4V3-F1
#
_entry.id   AF-A0A920P4V3-F1
#
_cell.length_a   1.000
_cell.length_b   1.000
_cell.length_c   1.000
_cell.angle_alpha   90.00
_cell.angle_beta   90.00
_cell.angle_gamma   90.00
#
_symmetry.space_group_name_H-M   'P 1'
#
loop_
_entity.id
_entity.type
_entity.pdbx_description
1 polymer ?
#
loop_
_entity_poly.entity_id
_entity_poly.type
_entity_poly.pdbx_seq_one_letter_code
_entity_poly.pdbx_strand_id
1 'polypeptide(L)'
;MITRSGSGIISSGQSVALKMKSTPGPDMILKPYVDLKMAVRPLINLRPGETPQTVMGWYATADDYFRRAELYMAQQEAHAEGRTAEPPEINERLEALLPVIRGEVMVHAHSHYPSEIMMVLRLARKYGFSDRLALAHAEEAFPLIDLLSGTNIVPVIGPMMIVKYYNDPEPINLLEEFLDAGITASIQTDMSNQHFKDFREYGAFLARHGLTDQQALEVMTINGAKAMMLEDRVGSIEIGKDADLVLLDGHFLDLTAARGLSGYS
;
A
#
# COMPACT_ATOMS: atom_id res chain seq x y z
N MET A 1 -7.49 -7.33 -6.84
CA MET A 1 -6.13 -6.98 -7.30
C MET A 1 -6.02 -5.47 -7.33
N ILE A 2 -4.91 -4.89 -6.85
CA ILE A 2 -4.63 -3.47 -7.08
C ILE A 2 -3.56 -3.36 -8.15
N THR A 3 -3.80 -2.57 -9.18
CA THR A 3 -2.77 -2.22 -10.16
C THR A 3 -2.24 -0.83 -9.84
N ARG A 4 -0.91 -0.74 -9.76
CA ARG A 4 -0.17 0.48 -9.44
C ARG A 4 0.91 0.68 -10.48
N SER A 5 1.22 1.93 -10.72
CA SER A 5 2.42 2.33 -11.44
C SER A 5 3.69 1.99 -10.65
N GLY A 6 4.78 1.74 -11.38
CA GLY A 6 6.05 1.29 -10.79
C GLY A 6 6.77 2.35 -9.96
N SER A 7 7.75 1.92 -9.17
CA SER A 7 8.46 2.73 -8.16
C SER A 7 9.53 3.70 -8.70
N GLY A 8 9.53 3.98 -10.01
CA GLY A 8 10.58 4.78 -10.67
C GLY A 8 10.42 6.30 -10.56
N ILE A 9 9.34 6.80 -9.96
CA ILE A 9 9.03 8.24 -9.84
C ILE A 9 8.37 8.58 -8.48
N ILE A 10 8.51 9.83 -8.04
CA ILE A 10 8.11 10.34 -6.71
C ILE A 10 6.64 10.07 -6.40
N SER A 11 5.77 10.43 -7.34
CA SER A 11 4.35 10.12 -7.35
C SER A 11 4.05 9.60 -8.73
N SER A 12 3.58 8.36 -8.79
CA SER A 12 3.32 7.67 -10.04
C SER A 12 1.85 7.76 -10.47
N GLY A 13 1.05 8.49 -9.70
CA GLY A 13 -0.35 8.74 -9.96
C GLY A 13 -1.28 7.86 -9.13
N GLN A 14 -2.47 7.64 -9.68
CA GLN A 14 -3.58 6.96 -9.04
C GLN A 14 -3.50 5.45 -9.28
N SER A 15 -3.76 4.68 -8.23
CA SER A 15 -3.94 3.22 -8.32
C SER A 15 -5.42 2.86 -8.50
N VAL A 16 -5.72 1.73 -9.15
CA VAL A 16 -7.10 1.21 -9.30
C VAL A 16 -7.25 -0.18 -8.69
N ALA A 17 -8.36 -0.37 -7.97
CA ALA A 17 -8.77 -1.66 -7.46
C ALA A 17 -9.65 -2.40 -8.49
N LEU A 18 -9.27 -3.63 -8.81
CA LEU A 18 -9.91 -4.48 -9.81
C LEU A 18 -10.37 -5.82 -9.21
N LYS A 19 -11.55 -6.27 -9.65
CA LYS A 19 -12.06 -7.63 -9.49
C LYS A 19 -11.91 -8.40 -10.79
N MET A 20 -11.19 -9.51 -10.72
CA MET A 20 -10.99 -10.37 -11.89
C MET A 20 -12.30 -11.12 -12.18
N LYS A 21 -12.76 -11.07 -13.42
CA LYS A 21 -13.98 -11.71 -13.90
C LYS A 21 -13.68 -12.58 -15.11
N SER A 22 -14.45 -13.64 -15.30
CA SER A 22 -14.35 -14.53 -16.47
C SER A 22 -14.65 -13.80 -17.79
N THR A 23 -15.49 -12.78 -17.73
CA THR A 23 -15.80 -11.89 -18.84
C THR A 23 -15.26 -10.50 -18.51
N PRO A 24 -14.15 -10.06 -19.14
CA PRO A 24 -13.59 -8.76 -18.86
C PRO A 24 -14.54 -7.61 -19.25
N GLY A 25 -14.62 -6.57 -18.42
CA GLY A 25 -15.50 -5.43 -18.64
C GLY A 25 -15.29 -4.30 -17.62
N PRO A 26 -15.98 -3.14 -17.81
CA PRO A 26 -15.89 -2.00 -16.89
C PRO A 26 -16.29 -2.34 -15.45
N ASP A 27 -17.12 -3.36 -15.28
CA ASP A 27 -17.59 -3.90 -14.00
C ASP A 27 -16.50 -4.67 -13.23
N MET A 28 -15.30 -4.80 -13.78
CA MET A 28 -14.10 -5.20 -13.05
C MET A 28 -13.57 -4.08 -12.15
N ILE A 29 -13.88 -2.82 -12.42
CA ILE A 29 -13.38 -1.69 -11.63
C ILE A 29 -14.15 -1.64 -10.30
N LEU A 30 -13.47 -1.97 -9.22
CA LEU A 30 -14.04 -1.92 -7.86
C LEU A 30 -14.00 -0.50 -7.31
N LYS A 31 -12.84 0.16 -7.43
CA LYS A 31 -12.61 1.55 -7.01
C LYS A 31 -11.60 2.16 -7.97
N PRO A 32 -11.99 3.17 -8.78
CA PRO A 32 -11.14 3.74 -9.82
C PRO A 32 -9.89 4.44 -9.25
N TYR A 33 -9.99 5.01 -8.05
CA TYR A 33 -8.88 5.62 -7.34
C TYR A 33 -8.82 5.09 -5.90
N VAL A 34 -7.89 4.19 -5.62
CA VAL A 34 -7.77 3.55 -4.29
C VAL A 34 -6.71 4.19 -3.39
N ASP A 35 -5.55 4.52 -3.97
CA ASP A 35 -4.43 5.14 -3.26
C ASP A 35 -3.57 5.96 -4.21
N LEU A 36 -2.89 6.97 -3.66
CA LEU A 36 -1.80 7.68 -4.32
C LEU A 36 -0.50 6.89 -4.12
N LYS A 37 0.09 6.38 -5.20
CA LYS A 37 1.37 5.67 -5.15
C LYS A 37 2.53 6.67 -5.14
N MET A 38 3.33 6.64 -4.09
CA MET A 38 4.58 7.40 -3.98
C MET A 38 5.79 6.48 -3.82
N ALA A 39 6.97 6.91 -4.26
CA ALA A 39 8.23 6.20 -4.04
C ALA A 39 9.34 7.14 -3.54
N VAL A 40 9.85 6.87 -2.34
CA VAL A 40 10.93 7.66 -1.71
C VAL A 40 12.29 7.38 -2.34
N ARG A 41 12.42 6.21 -2.97
CA ARG A 41 13.66 5.67 -3.50
C ARG A 41 13.73 5.80 -5.03
N PRO A 42 14.28 6.88 -5.59
CA PRO A 42 14.56 6.97 -7.03
C PRO A 42 15.77 6.12 -7.46
N LEU A 43 16.32 5.25 -6.58
CA LEU A 43 17.55 4.47 -6.86
C LEU A 43 17.39 3.51 -8.05
N ILE A 44 16.16 3.15 -8.41
CA ILE A 44 15.89 2.45 -9.66
C ILE A 44 15.88 3.50 -10.77
N ASN A 45 17.01 3.62 -11.47
CA ASN A 45 17.26 4.56 -12.57
C ASN A 45 17.51 6.03 -12.17
N LEU A 46 18.38 6.28 -11.19
CA LEU A 46 18.96 7.63 -11.03
C LEU A 46 19.56 8.09 -12.35
N ARG A 47 18.93 9.08 -12.99
CA ARG A 47 19.47 9.76 -14.16
C ARG A 47 20.35 10.91 -13.66
N PRO A 48 21.65 10.92 -13.96
CA PRO A 48 22.52 12.03 -13.61
C PRO A 48 21.92 13.36 -14.14
N GLY A 49 21.77 14.36 -13.26
CA GLY A 49 21.22 15.67 -13.62
C GLY A 49 19.71 15.86 -13.39
N GLU A 50 18.97 14.80 -13.04
CA GLU A 50 17.55 14.90 -12.69
C GLU A 50 17.34 14.88 -11.16
N THR A 51 16.46 15.74 -10.64
CA THR A 51 16.03 15.77 -9.23
C THR A 51 14.69 15.04 -9.11
N PRO A 52 14.44 14.25 -8.05
CA PRO A 52 15.28 14.05 -6.87
C PRO A 52 16.23 12.85 -6.96
N GLN A 53 17.39 12.98 -6.31
CA GLN A 53 18.39 11.90 -6.18
C GLN A 53 18.61 11.46 -4.73
N THR A 54 18.04 12.19 -3.77
CA THR A 54 18.21 11.96 -2.34
C THR A 54 16.86 11.98 -1.65
N VAL A 55 16.76 11.38 -0.46
CA VAL A 55 15.54 11.42 0.37
C VAL A 55 15.13 12.87 0.66
N MET A 56 16.11 13.77 0.86
CA MET A 56 15.82 15.19 1.06
C MET A 56 15.30 15.88 -0.19
N GLY A 57 15.87 15.57 -1.36
CA GLY A 57 15.34 16.05 -2.63
C GLY A 57 13.92 15.55 -2.88
N TRP A 58 13.66 14.27 -2.56
CA TRP A 58 12.33 13.67 -2.65
C TRP A 58 11.35 14.44 -1.78
N TYR A 59 11.69 14.66 -0.50
CA TYR A 59 10.82 15.39 0.42
C TYR A 59 10.56 16.81 -0.08
N ALA A 60 11.60 17.55 -0.46
CA ALA A 60 11.44 18.92 -0.98
C ALA A 60 10.54 18.97 -2.22
N THR A 61 10.65 17.97 -3.09
CA THR A 61 9.81 17.89 -4.29
C THR A 61 8.37 17.54 -3.93
N ALA A 62 8.15 16.53 -3.10
CA ALA A 62 6.83 16.14 -2.65
C ALA A 62 6.12 17.29 -1.91
N ASP A 63 6.85 17.99 -1.04
CA ASP A 63 6.40 19.19 -0.33
C ASP A 63 5.96 20.30 -1.31
N ASP A 64 6.74 20.57 -2.36
CA ASP A 64 6.35 21.53 -3.40
C ASP A 64 5.03 21.15 -4.08
N TYR A 65 4.89 19.87 -4.49
CA TYR A 65 3.70 19.39 -5.16
C TYR A 65 2.45 19.45 -4.27
N PHE A 66 2.54 19.00 -3.01
CA PHE A 66 1.42 19.08 -2.09
C PHE A 66 1.04 20.52 -1.76
N ARG A 67 2.02 21.41 -1.54
CA ARG A 67 1.77 22.84 -1.34
C ARG A 67 1.07 23.49 -2.54
N ARG A 68 1.48 23.14 -3.76
CA ARG A 68 0.84 23.60 -5.00
C ARG A 68 -0.57 23.04 -5.16
N ALA A 69 -0.78 21.80 -4.75
CA ALA A 69 -2.11 21.17 -4.77
C ALA A 69 -3.08 21.84 -3.78
N GLU A 70 -2.65 22.20 -2.57
CA GLU A 70 -3.47 22.99 -1.63
C GLU A 70 -3.85 24.36 -2.22
N LEU A 71 -2.90 25.06 -2.84
CA LEU A 71 -3.17 26.34 -3.50
C LEU A 71 -4.16 26.18 -4.66
N TYR A 72 -3.98 25.14 -5.48
CA TYR A 72 -4.87 24.82 -6.58
C TYR A 72 -6.29 24.46 -6.09
N MET A 73 -6.40 23.68 -5.01
CA MET A 73 -7.68 23.36 -4.36
C MET A 73 -8.39 24.62 -3.87
N ALA A 74 -7.67 25.53 -3.19
CA ALA A 74 -8.22 26.79 -2.73
C ALA A 74 -8.69 27.70 -3.89
N GLN A 75 -8.02 27.65 -5.04
CA GLN A 75 -8.47 28.34 -6.25
C GLN A 75 -9.75 27.72 -6.82
N GLN A 76 -9.86 26.39 -6.84
CA GLN A 76 -11.08 25.70 -7.25
C GLN A 76 -12.27 26.05 -6.33
N GLU A 77 -12.05 26.05 -5.02
CA GLU A 77 -13.05 26.42 -4.01
C GLU A 77 -13.47 27.89 -4.14
N ALA A 78 -12.51 28.81 -4.30
CA ALA A 78 -12.80 30.23 -4.50
C ALA A 78 -13.66 30.47 -5.76
N HIS A 79 -13.37 29.76 -6.85
CA HIS A 79 -14.20 29.83 -8.05
C HIS A 79 -15.60 29.25 -7.82
N ALA A 80 -15.70 28.08 -7.20
CA ALA A 80 -16.98 27.43 -6.88
C ALA A 80 -17.89 28.30 -5.99
N GLU A 81 -17.29 29.12 -5.11
CA GLU A 81 -17.98 30.10 -4.26
C GLU A 81 -18.23 31.45 -4.96
N GLY A 82 -17.84 31.62 -6.22
CA GLY A 82 -18.03 32.85 -6.99
C GLY A 82 -17.07 33.99 -6.62
N ARG A 83 -15.99 33.70 -5.87
CA ARG A 83 -14.94 34.70 -5.52
C ARG A 83 -14.01 35.01 -6.70
N THR A 84 -13.98 34.19 -7.75
CA THR A 84 -13.25 34.44 -8.99
C THR A 84 -14.15 34.21 -10.21
N ALA A 85 -13.97 35.02 -11.26
CA ALA A 85 -14.77 34.92 -12.48
C ALA A 85 -14.45 33.66 -13.31
N GLU A 86 -13.17 33.33 -13.43
CA GLU A 86 -12.69 32.18 -14.21
C GLU A 86 -12.20 31.06 -13.29
N PRO A 87 -12.37 29.78 -13.70
CA PRO A 87 -11.78 28.65 -13.00
C PRO A 87 -10.25 28.64 -13.15
N PRO A 88 -9.52 28.01 -12.21
CA PRO A 88 -8.09 27.76 -12.42
C PRO A 88 -7.86 26.84 -13.63
N GLU A 89 -6.73 27.01 -14.31
CA GLU A 89 -6.33 26.12 -15.41
C GLU A 89 -6.16 24.69 -14.91
N ILE A 90 -6.74 23.72 -15.63
CA ILE A 90 -6.73 22.31 -15.25
C ILE A 90 -5.28 21.82 -15.12
N ASN A 91 -4.95 21.25 -13.96
CA ASN A 91 -3.66 20.61 -13.73
C ASN A 91 -3.83 19.19 -13.21
N GLU A 92 -3.82 18.22 -14.12
CA GLU A 92 -4.04 16.79 -13.83
C GLU A 92 -3.10 16.24 -12.73
N ARG A 93 -1.87 16.75 -12.66
CA ARG A 93 -0.89 16.31 -11.64
C ARG A 93 -1.28 16.78 -10.25
N LEU A 94 -1.81 18.00 -10.14
CA LEU A 94 -2.31 18.54 -8.87
C LEU A 94 -3.65 17.92 -8.51
N GLU A 95 -4.53 17.68 -9.49
CA GLU A 95 -5.80 16.97 -9.28
C GLU A 95 -5.62 15.58 -8.69
N ALA A 96 -4.57 14.86 -9.10
CA ALA A 96 -4.26 13.56 -8.52
C ALA A 96 -3.96 13.62 -7.00
N LEU A 97 -3.48 14.75 -6.48
CA LEU A 97 -3.16 14.92 -5.05
C LEU A 97 -4.39 15.29 -4.21
N LEU A 98 -5.44 15.85 -4.83
CA LEU A 98 -6.57 16.40 -4.09
C LEU A 98 -7.33 15.34 -3.26
N PRO A 99 -7.58 14.11 -3.74
CA PRO A 99 -8.24 13.10 -2.92
C PRO A 99 -7.45 12.70 -1.66
N VAL A 100 -6.12 12.83 -1.66
CA VAL A 100 -5.32 12.65 -0.44
C VAL A 100 -5.56 13.78 0.55
N ILE A 101 -5.52 15.03 0.06
CA ILE A 101 -5.74 16.24 0.87
C ILE A 101 -7.16 16.25 1.46
N ARG A 102 -8.16 15.81 0.69
CA ARG A 102 -9.56 15.67 1.12
C ARG A 102 -9.82 14.47 2.03
N GLY A 103 -8.84 13.58 2.18
CA GLY A 103 -8.96 12.38 3.02
C GLY A 103 -9.78 11.24 2.42
N GLU A 104 -9.91 11.20 1.10
CA GLU A 104 -10.73 10.22 0.37
C GLU A 104 -9.98 8.92 0.03
N VAL A 105 -8.64 8.99 -0.05
CA VAL A 105 -7.78 7.86 -0.44
C VAL A 105 -6.55 7.73 0.48
N MET A 106 -5.96 6.54 0.50
CA MET A 106 -4.68 6.28 1.17
C MET A 106 -3.52 6.87 0.38
N VAL A 107 -2.39 7.11 1.06
CA VAL A 107 -1.09 7.20 0.41
C VAL A 107 -0.38 5.87 0.57
N HIS A 108 0.11 5.29 -0.53
CA HIS A 108 0.91 4.08 -0.50
C HIS A 108 2.36 4.42 -0.88
N ALA A 109 3.21 4.56 0.13
CA ALA A 109 4.58 5.04 0.01
C ALA A 109 5.58 3.88 -0.02
N HIS A 110 6.31 3.72 -1.12
CA HIS A 110 7.43 2.80 -1.23
C HIS A 110 8.63 3.35 -0.46
N SER A 111 9.01 2.66 0.60
CA SER A 111 10.10 3.03 1.51
C SER A 111 10.61 1.78 2.25
N HIS A 112 11.91 1.55 2.24
CA HIS A 112 12.53 0.42 2.94
C HIS A 112 13.13 0.85 4.28
N TYR A 113 13.82 2.01 4.29
CA TYR A 113 14.69 2.41 5.38
C TYR A 113 14.00 3.35 6.39
N PRO A 114 14.41 3.35 7.67
CA PRO A 114 13.87 4.28 8.67
C PRO A 114 13.98 5.76 8.28
N SER A 115 15.06 6.14 7.61
CA SER A 115 15.27 7.52 7.14
C SER A 115 14.25 7.93 6.07
N GLU A 116 13.90 7.02 5.17
CA GLU A 116 12.87 7.23 4.14
C GLU A 116 11.50 7.35 4.79
N ILE A 117 11.15 6.38 5.66
CA ILE A 117 9.87 6.35 6.37
C ILE A 117 9.70 7.62 7.19
N MET A 118 10.71 8.06 7.93
CA MET A 118 10.62 9.29 8.73
C MET A 118 10.28 10.53 7.90
N MET A 119 10.78 10.61 6.66
CA MET A 119 10.46 11.71 5.76
C MET A 119 9.05 11.59 5.18
N VAL A 120 8.55 10.38 4.92
CA VAL A 120 7.14 10.13 4.59
C VAL A 120 6.24 10.55 5.75
N LEU A 121 6.56 10.15 6.99
CA LEU A 121 5.80 10.52 8.18
C LEU A 121 5.78 12.04 8.40
N ARG A 122 6.90 12.72 8.13
CA ARG A 122 6.98 14.18 8.19
C ARG A 122 6.04 14.83 7.17
N LEU A 123 6.01 14.33 5.94
CA LEU A 123 5.12 14.81 4.87
C LEU A 123 3.66 14.56 5.25
N ALA A 124 3.34 13.37 5.73
CA ALA A 124 2.01 12.97 6.17
C ALA A 124 1.46 13.86 7.28
N ARG A 125 2.29 14.20 8.27
CA ARG A 125 1.90 15.12 9.34
C ARG A 125 1.64 16.53 8.82
N LYS A 126 2.44 17.00 7.87
CA LYS A 126 2.32 18.36 7.31
C LYS A 126 1.01 18.53 6.53
N TYR A 127 0.61 17.52 5.75
CA TYR A 127 -0.54 17.59 4.84
C TYR A 127 -1.74 16.75 5.32
N GLY A 128 -1.76 16.34 6.58
CA GLY A 128 -2.96 15.77 7.23
C GLY A 128 -3.37 14.36 6.77
N PHE A 129 -2.41 13.50 6.40
CA PHE A 129 -2.70 12.11 5.97
C PHE A 129 -1.98 11.03 6.79
N SER A 130 -1.51 11.34 8.00
CA SER A 130 -0.81 10.37 8.88
C SER A 130 -1.63 9.14 9.26
N ASP A 131 -2.95 9.22 9.23
CA ASP A 131 -3.90 8.14 9.53
C ASP A 131 -4.31 7.34 8.29
N ARG A 132 -3.85 7.73 7.10
CA ARG A 132 -4.19 7.10 5.81
C ARG A 132 -2.92 6.79 5.01
N LEU A 133 -2.00 6.05 5.64
CA LEU A 133 -0.69 5.75 5.07
C LEU A 133 -0.40 4.25 5.09
N ALA A 134 -0.06 3.71 3.93
CA ALA A 134 0.50 2.39 3.77
C ALA A 134 2.00 2.50 3.42
N LEU A 135 2.86 1.83 4.18
CA LEU A 135 4.31 1.81 3.95
C LEU A 135 4.67 0.53 3.18
N ALA A 136 4.89 0.64 1.87
CA ALA A 136 5.26 -0.49 1.03
C ALA A 136 6.72 -0.91 1.29
N HIS A 137 6.95 -2.22 1.31
CA HIS A 137 8.19 -2.88 1.72
C HIS A 137 8.44 -2.74 3.22
N ALA A 138 8.80 -1.55 3.70
CA ALA A 138 9.07 -1.27 5.12
C ALA A 138 9.96 -2.33 5.81
N GLU A 139 10.84 -2.97 5.04
CA GLU A 139 11.61 -4.15 5.43
C GLU A 139 12.64 -3.87 6.54
N GLU A 140 13.04 -2.60 6.72
CA GLU A 140 13.95 -2.17 7.79
C GLU A 140 13.26 -1.24 8.81
N ALA A 141 11.94 -1.33 8.94
CA ALA A 141 11.16 -0.46 9.83
C ALA A 141 11.16 -0.87 11.31
N PHE A 142 11.89 -1.92 11.70
CA PHE A 142 11.99 -2.40 13.08
C PHE A 142 12.31 -1.30 14.13
N PRO A 143 13.18 -0.29 13.89
CA PRO A 143 13.44 0.76 14.89
C PRO A 143 12.26 1.71 15.08
N LEU A 144 11.22 1.58 14.24
CA LEU A 144 10.06 2.45 14.22
C LEU A 144 8.80 1.76 14.78
N ILE A 145 8.89 0.54 15.31
CA ILE A 145 7.73 -0.20 15.85
C ILE A 145 7.00 0.64 16.91
N ASP A 146 7.71 1.12 17.94
CA ASP A 146 7.10 1.94 18.99
C ASP A 146 6.45 3.22 18.45
N LEU A 147 7.03 3.80 17.39
CA LEU A 147 6.51 5.00 16.74
C LEU A 147 5.24 4.72 15.93
N LEU A 148 5.12 3.52 15.35
CA LEU A 148 3.98 3.10 14.54
C LEU A 148 2.85 2.51 15.39
N SER A 149 3.14 2.03 16.59
CA SER A 149 2.14 1.48 17.51
C SER A 149 1.07 2.54 17.85
N GLY A 150 -0.19 2.12 17.87
CA GLY A 150 -1.34 2.98 18.09
C GLY A 150 -1.71 3.90 16.91
N THR A 151 -1.02 3.80 15.78
CA THR A 151 -1.38 4.51 14.54
C THR A 151 -2.23 3.65 13.61
N ASN A 152 -2.88 4.27 12.62
CA ASN A 152 -3.57 3.57 11.52
C ASN A 152 -2.64 3.31 10.32
N ILE A 153 -1.33 3.46 10.50
CA ILE A 153 -0.35 3.25 9.44
C ILE A 153 -0.20 1.75 9.22
N VAL A 154 -0.25 1.31 7.95
CA VAL A 154 -0.17 -0.11 7.60
C VAL A 154 1.15 -0.42 6.88
N PRO A 155 2.13 -1.06 7.54
CA PRO A 155 3.26 -1.67 6.84
C PRO A 155 2.77 -2.78 5.89
N VAL A 156 3.24 -2.75 4.64
CA VAL A 156 2.94 -3.74 3.61
C VAL A 156 4.23 -4.44 3.21
N ILE A 157 4.54 -5.54 3.90
CA ILE A 157 5.84 -6.23 3.85
C ILE A 157 5.96 -7.11 2.61
N GLY A 158 7.13 -7.13 1.99
CA GLY A 158 7.45 -8.01 0.86
C GLY A 158 8.08 -7.26 -0.33
N PRO A 159 8.72 -7.99 -1.26
CA PRO A 159 8.66 -9.45 -1.39
C PRO A 159 9.58 -10.21 -0.43
N MET A 160 10.50 -9.52 0.26
CA MET A 160 11.33 -10.14 1.30
C MET A 160 10.57 -10.12 2.63
N MET A 161 10.05 -11.27 3.04
CA MET A 161 9.28 -11.42 4.27
C MET A 161 10.15 -11.61 5.52
N ILE A 162 11.34 -12.17 5.31
CA ILE A 162 12.34 -12.39 6.34
C ILE A 162 13.61 -11.71 5.85
N VAL A 163 14.11 -10.77 6.66
CA VAL A 163 15.25 -9.94 6.29
C VAL A 163 16.37 -10.23 7.29
N LYS A 164 17.57 -10.49 6.76
CA LYS A 164 18.76 -10.60 7.58
C LYS A 164 19.36 -9.20 7.75
N TYR A 165 19.40 -8.71 8.98
CA TYR A 165 19.98 -7.42 9.29
C TYR A 165 21.50 -7.53 9.44
N TYR A 166 22.28 -6.94 8.53
CA TYR A 166 23.75 -6.86 8.62
C TYR A 166 24.43 -8.18 9.11
N ASN A 167 25.17 -8.10 10.23
CA ASN A 167 25.89 -9.17 10.89
C ASN A 167 25.06 -9.86 11.98
N ASP A 168 23.75 -9.61 12.06
CA ASP A 168 22.88 -10.30 13.00
C ASP A 168 22.86 -11.79 12.63
N PRO A 169 23.16 -12.70 13.57
CA PRO A 169 23.09 -14.13 13.32
C PRO A 169 21.66 -14.60 12.99
N GLU A 170 20.62 -13.97 13.54
CA GLU A 170 19.24 -14.42 13.42
C GLU A 170 18.42 -13.50 12.50
N PRO A 171 17.68 -14.06 11.53
CA PRO A 171 16.83 -13.26 10.68
C PRO A 171 15.55 -12.82 11.44
N ILE A 172 15.09 -11.59 11.19
CA ILE A 172 13.92 -11.04 11.90
C ILE A 172 12.65 -11.27 11.08
N ASN A 173 11.62 -11.83 11.72
CA ASN A 173 10.25 -11.82 11.19
C ASN A 173 9.56 -10.52 11.63
N LEU A 174 9.84 -9.44 10.91
CA LEU A 174 9.33 -8.10 11.25
C LEU A 174 7.80 -8.03 11.27
N LEU A 175 7.13 -8.90 10.51
CA LEU A 175 5.68 -8.97 10.49
C LEU A 175 5.11 -9.43 11.84
N GLU A 176 5.77 -10.39 12.50
CA GLU A 176 5.38 -10.86 13.85
C GLU A 176 5.51 -9.72 14.87
N GLU A 177 6.63 -9.01 14.87
CA GLU A 177 6.87 -7.89 15.79
C GLU A 177 5.83 -6.76 15.61
N PHE A 178 5.43 -6.46 14.36
CA PHE A 178 4.36 -5.51 14.12
C PHE A 178 3.03 -5.95 14.72
N LEU A 179 2.64 -7.21 14.50
CA LEU A 179 1.38 -7.73 15.02
C LEU A 179 1.36 -7.78 16.55
N ASP A 180 2.48 -8.17 17.17
CA ASP A 180 2.63 -8.20 18.64
C ASP A 180 2.58 -6.82 19.27
N ALA A 181 3.08 -5.79 18.56
CA ALA A 181 2.97 -4.39 18.95
C ALA A 181 1.58 -3.76 18.67
N GLY A 182 0.61 -4.57 18.20
CA GLY A 182 -0.75 -4.14 17.87
C GLY A 182 -0.85 -3.33 16.57
N ILE A 183 0.17 -3.37 15.72
CA ILE A 183 0.20 -2.66 14.43
C ILE A 183 -0.48 -3.54 13.39
N THR A 184 -1.45 -2.97 12.67
CA THR A 184 -2.00 -3.64 11.50
C THR A 184 -0.93 -3.68 10.40
N ALA A 185 -0.51 -4.88 10.01
CA ALA A 185 0.45 -5.08 8.93
C ALA A 185 -0.10 -6.08 7.90
N SER A 186 0.33 -5.95 6.66
CA SER A 186 -0.08 -6.81 5.54
C SER A 186 1.11 -7.24 4.72
N ILE A 187 0.89 -8.13 3.76
CA ILE A 187 1.96 -8.63 2.88
C ILE A 187 1.68 -8.33 1.40
N GLN A 188 2.74 -8.26 0.60
CA GLN A 188 2.68 -8.08 -0.84
C GLN A 188 3.69 -8.98 -1.57
N THR A 189 3.38 -9.32 -2.82
CA THR A 189 4.28 -10.08 -3.70
C THR A 189 5.18 -9.20 -4.56
N ASP A 190 4.93 -7.89 -4.61
CA ASP A 190 5.58 -6.94 -5.53
C ASP A 190 5.62 -7.44 -6.98
N MET A 191 4.47 -7.90 -7.47
CA MET A 191 4.33 -8.66 -8.71
C MET A 191 4.75 -7.87 -9.97
N SER A 192 6.04 -7.96 -10.29
CA SER A 192 6.66 -7.63 -11.58
C SER A 192 7.78 -8.62 -11.94
N ASN A 193 8.45 -9.20 -10.93
CA ASN A 193 9.42 -10.29 -11.03
C ASN A 193 9.13 -11.28 -9.88
N GLN A 194 8.55 -12.46 -10.16
CA GLN A 194 8.05 -13.37 -9.11
C GLN A 194 9.16 -14.18 -8.42
N HIS A 195 9.12 -14.27 -7.08
CA HIS A 195 9.88 -15.25 -6.28
C HIS A 195 9.05 -16.48 -5.88
N PHE A 196 7.75 -16.31 -5.66
CA PHE A 196 6.77 -17.38 -5.42
C PHE A 196 5.60 -17.23 -6.42
N LYS A 197 5.07 -18.36 -6.91
CA LYS A 197 4.03 -18.36 -7.95
C LYS A 197 2.62 -18.29 -7.37
N ASP A 198 2.47 -18.69 -6.10
CA ASP A 198 1.19 -18.72 -5.39
C ASP A 198 1.28 -17.92 -4.08
N PHE A 199 0.32 -17.01 -3.87
CA PHE A 199 0.23 -16.22 -2.64
C PHE A 199 0.02 -17.09 -1.39
N ARG A 200 -0.54 -18.30 -1.54
CA ARG A 200 -0.65 -19.30 -0.45
C ARG A 200 0.71 -19.76 0.06
N GLU A 201 1.74 -19.78 -0.79
CA GLU A 201 3.11 -20.14 -0.39
C GLU A 201 3.65 -19.15 0.65
N TYR A 202 3.34 -17.85 0.50
CA TYR A 202 3.69 -16.82 1.47
C TYR A 202 3.00 -17.06 2.82
N GLY A 203 1.69 -17.30 2.83
CA GLY A 203 0.95 -17.57 4.07
C GLY A 203 1.48 -18.81 4.80
N ALA A 204 1.67 -19.91 4.06
CA ALA A 204 2.18 -21.15 4.63
C ALA A 204 3.63 -21.01 5.14
N PHE A 205 4.42 -20.17 4.49
CA PHE A 205 5.76 -19.82 4.95
C PHE A 205 5.70 -19.04 6.27
N LEU A 206 4.88 -17.98 6.34
CA LEU A 206 4.75 -17.15 7.55
C LEU A 206 4.24 -17.95 8.76
N ALA A 207 3.26 -18.84 8.56
CA ALA A 207 2.75 -19.70 9.62
C ALA A 207 3.81 -20.66 10.20
N ARG A 208 4.80 -21.05 9.39
CA ARG A 208 5.94 -21.87 9.84
C ARG A 208 7.05 -21.06 10.51
N HIS A 209 6.99 -19.73 10.46
CA HIS A 209 8.06 -18.84 10.93
C HIS A 209 7.55 -17.81 11.96
N GLY A 210 6.54 -18.15 12.75
CA GLY A 210 6.16 -17.40 13.95
C GLY A 210 4.70 -16.91 13.98
N LEU A 211 4.08 -16.72 12.82
CA LEU A 211 2.66 -16.33 12.80
C LEU A 211 1.75 -17.53 13.09
N THR A 212 0.65 -17.29 13.78
CA THR A 212 -0.47 -18.24 13.82
C THR A 212 -1.14 -18.34 12.45
N ASP A 213 -1.84 -19.45 12.17
CA ASP A 213 -2.64 -19.61 10.95
C ASP A 213 -3.64 -18.46 10.73
N GLN A 214 -4.25 -17.97 11.82
CA GLN A 214 -5.17 -16.84 11.78
C GLN A 214 -4.45 -15.54 11.40
N GLN A 215 -3.33 -15.21 12.04
CA GLN A 215 -2.53 -14.03 11.69
C GLN A 215 -2.06 -14.10 10.23
N ALA A 216 -1.61 -15.27 9.77
CA ALA A 216 -1.20 -15.47 8.39
C ALA A 216 -2.36 -15.19 7.40
N LEU A 217 -3.58 -15.61 7.73
CA LEU A 217 -4.77 -15.26 6.94
C LEU A 217 -5.08 -13.75 6.99
N GLU A 218 -5.02 -13.12 8.16
CA GLU A 218 -5.34 -11.70 8.35
C GLU A 218 -4.41 -10.78 7.54
N VAL A 219 -3.09 -11.02 7.57
CA VAL A 219 -2.10 -10.24 6.83
C VAL A 219 -2.25 -10.39 5.31
N MET A 220 -2.82 -11.50 4.84
CA MET A 220 -3.12 -11.79 3.43
C MET A 220 -4.48 -11.26 2.97
N THR A 221 -5.38 -10.93 3.89
CA THR A 221 -6.78 -10.61 3.60
C THR A 221 -7.19 -9.26 4.18
N ILE A 222 -7.79 -9.23 5.38
CA ILE A 222 -8.39 -8.03 5.96
C ILE A 222 -7.39 -6.90 6.16
N ASN A 223 -6.13 -7.19 6.51
CA ASN A 223 -5.14 -6.14 6.70
C ASN A 223 -4.71 -5.51 5.37
N GLY A 224 -4.66 -6.30 4.29
CA GLY A 224 -4.46 -5.79 2.94
C GLY A 224 -5.63 -4.92 2.46
N ALA A 225 -6.86 -5.26 2.87
CA ALA A 225 -8.03 -4.42 2.60
C ALA A 225 -7.98 -3.08 3.37
N LYS A 226 -7.59 -3.10 4.66
CA LYS A 226 -7.37 -1.90 5.48
C LYS A 226 -6.30 -0.99 4.92
N ALA A 227 -5.20 -1.56 4.39
CA ALA A 227 -4.14 -0.79 3.73
C ALA A 227 -4.65 0.06 2.53
N MET A 228 -5.86 -0.23 2.06
CA MET A 228 -6.49 0.36 0.87
C MET A 228 -7.84 1.02 1.13
N MET A 229 -8.30 1.08 2.39
CA MET A 229 -9.65 1.51 2.77
C MET A 229 -10.74 0.76 1.98
N LEU A 230 -10.64 -0.56 1.96
CA LEU A 230 -11.57 -1.47 1.29
C LEU A 230 -12.14 -2.56 2.23
N GLU A 231 -11.83 -2.49 3.53
CA GLU A 231 -12.22 -3.45 4.56
C GLU A 231 -13.74 -3.56 4.74
N ASP A 232 -14.50 -2.52 4.40
CA ASP A 232 -15.97 -2.54 4.40
C ASP A 232 -16.56 -3.37 3.26
N ARG A 233 -15.75 -3.75 2.28
CA ARG A 233 -16.19 -4.50 1.10
C ARG A 233 -15.53 -5.84 0.90
N VAL A 234 -14.27 -6.00 1.30
CA VAL A 234 -13.49 -7.22 1.04
C VAL A 234 -12.58 -7.56 2.22
N GLY A 235 -12.03 -8.77 2.23
CA GLY A 235 -11.00 -9.19 3.18
C GLY A 235 -11.50 -9.98 4.39
N SER A 236 -12.82 -10.12 4.58
CA SER A 236 -13.39 -11.07 5.56
C SER A 236 -14.77 -11.57 5.11
N ILE A 237 -15.25 -12.64 5.75
CA ILE A 237 -16.56 -13.24 5.49
C ILE A 237 -17.57 -12.67 6.49
N GLU A 238 -18.18 -11.55 6.12
CA GLU A 238 -19.14 -10.81 6.93
C GLU A 238 -20.33 -10.34 6.09
N ILE A 239 -21.47 -10.14 6.73
CA ILE A 239 -22.67 -9.62 6.07
C ILE A 239 -22.39 -8.23 5.51
N GLY A 240 -22.78 -7.99 4.25
CA GLY A 240 -22.60 -6.72 3.56
C GLY A 240 -21.31 -6.60 2.74
N LYS A 241 -20.35 -7.52 2.93
CA LYS A 241 -19.13 -7.60 2.13
C LYS A 241 -19.36 -8.40 0.84
N ASP A 242 -18.47 -8.22 -0.11
CA ASP A 242 -18.49 -8.94 -1.36
C ASP A 242 -18.12 -10.41 -1.17
N ALA A 243 -18.81 -11.29 -1.89
CA ALA A 243 -18.60 -12.74 -1.83
C ALA A 243 -17.35 -13.21 -2.62
N ASP A 244 -16.18 -12.66 -2.27
CA ASP A 244 -14.88 -13.09 -2.82
C ASP A 244 -14.38 -14.33 -2.06
N LEU A 245 -14.84 -15.52 -2.47
CA LEU A 245 -14.61 -16.78 -1.74
C LEU A 245 -13.71 -17.75 -2.52
N VAL A 246 -12.93 -18.54 -1.77
CA VAL A 246 -12.18 -19.68 -2.29
C VAL A 246 -12.63 -20.93 -1.56
N LEU A 247 -13.09 -21.94 -2.30
CA LEU A 247 -13.45 -23.24 -1.76
C LEU A 247 -12.30 -24.24 -1.98
N LEU A 248 -11.87 -24.87 -0.90
CA LEU A 248 -10.81 -25.88 -0.88
C LEU A 248 -11.32 -27.14 -0.19
N ASP A 249 -10.74 -28.29 -0.53
CA ASP A 249 -10.99 -29.57 0.14
C ASP A 249 -10.17 -29.76 1.44
N GLY A 250 -9.37 -28.77 1.81
CA GLY A 250 -8.53 -28.76 3.01
C GLY A 250 -8.25 -27.33 3.50
N HIS A 251 -7.33 -27.22 4.46
CA HIS A 251 -6.97 -25.93 5.06
C HIS A 251 -6.28 -25.00 4.05
N PHE A 252 -6.52 -23.68 4.13
CA PHE A 252 -5.99 -22.72 3.15
C PHE A 252 -4.45 -22.74 3.05
N LEU A 253 -3.78 -22.88 4.19
CA LEU A 253 -2.32 -22.92 4.31
C LEU A 253 -1.71 -24.30 4.03
N ASP A 254 -2.54 -25.34 3.88
CA ASP A 254 -2.09 -26.63 3.37
C ASP A 254 -1.96 -26.55 1.85
N LEU A 255 -0.72 -26.48 1.36
CA LEU A 255 -0.45 -26.35 -0.07
C LEU A 255 -0.87 -27.58 -0.89
N THR A 256 -1.20 -28.71 -0.24
CA THR A 256 -1.77 -29.88 -0.92
C THR A 256 -3.28 -29.77 -1.14
N ALA A 257 -3.97 -28.89 -0.41
CA ALA A 257 -5.40 -28.66 -0.58
C ALA A 257 -5.69 -28.07 -1.98
N ALA A 258 -6.64 -28.70 -2.67
CA ALA A 258 -7.02 -28.39 -4.03
C ALA A 258 -8.32 -27.59 -4.08
N ARG A 259 -8.48 -26.78 -5.12
CA ARG A 259 -9.78 -26.18 -5.46
C ARG A 259 -10.70 -27.32 -5.90
N GLY A 260 -11.77 -27.56 -5.15
CA GLY A 260 -12.71 -28.64 -5.41
C GLY A 260 -13.48 -28.45 -6.73
N LEU A 261 -12.92 -28.93 -7.84
CA LEU A 261 -13.62 -29.32 -9.08
C LEU A 261 -12.85 -30.45 -9.80
N SER A 262 -12.33 -31.44 -9.07
CA SER A 262 -11.78 -32.68 -9.66
C SER A 262 -12.87 -33.66 -10.16
N GLY A 263 -14.09 -33.17 -10.41
CA GLY A 263 -15.27 -33.98 -10.75
C GLY A 263 -16.07 -33.53 -11.97
N TYR A 264 -15.64 -32.51 -12.73
CA TYR A 264 -16.17 -32.27 -14.06
C TYR A 264 -15.14 -32.74 -15.09
N SER A 265 -15.33 -33.99 -15.50
CA SER A 265 -14.73 -34.63 -16.67
C SER A 265 -15.03 -33.88 -17.96
#